data_AF-A0AB73A6F4-F1
#
_entry.id   AF-A0AB73A6F4-F1
#
_cell.length_a   1.000
_cell.length_b   1.000
_cell.length_c   1.000
_cell.angle_alpha   90.00
_cell.angle_beta   90.00
_cell.angle_gamma   90.00
#
_symmetry.space_group_name_H-M   'P 1'
#
loop_
_entity.id
_entity.type
_entity.pdbx_description
1 polymer ?
#
loop_
_entity_poly.entity_id
_entity_poly.type
_entity_poly.pdbx_seq_one_letter_code
_entity_poly.pdbx_strand_id
1 'polypeptide(L)'
;MIYVKGAPEVLFAKSTLSSAEQEAWSQTAAEFARKGQRVLGFAYKKVDSKQELTHETLTQLTFAGIAGLIDPPKESAVKAVKECQQAGISVKMITGDHKDTAKAIAEQIGLKHTAKVLEGIDLDLMSDEELIQQVPIVDVFARTTPEHKLRIVKALQKNGEIVGMTGDGVNDAPALKRSDVGIAMGIKGSEVSKQAADMVLGDDNFHTIAKAVKEGRRILDNLQKTINFFLPTALAQGLILIWALMLNRPLPLSPVQILWVNMVTTITLSYALGFESPDPEIMKRPPRDPKQGILSGYHLFRIIYVSLLIMVPAYLLAMQFEGQSLQQTILLQNIVLAQAVYMINCRELSKPSLNQGLLQNKALFLSLGILALLQGMVIFLPVGQQLIGTVSLTMTQQLLIGANVILLFLVVEIEKGIMNKLFRKKEKTAREYSR
;
A
#
# COMPACT_ATOMS: atom_id res chain seq x y z
N MET A 1 53.89 -20.91 17.47
CA MET A 1 53.18 -21.07 16.18
C MET A 1 52.35 -19.83 15.94
N ILE A 2 52.49 -19.23 14.76
CA ILE A 2 51.75 -18.02 14.35
C ILE A 2 50.59 -18.47 13.49
N TYR A 3 49.38 -18.00 13.79
CA TYR A 3 48.20 -18.23 12.97
C TYR A 3 47.77 -16.92 12.32
N VAL A 4 47.46 -16.97 11.02
CA VAL A 4 47.09 -15.80 10.22
C VAL A 4 45.75 -16.09 9.54
N LYS A 5 44.83 -15.14 9.63
CA LYS A 5 43.59 -15.12 8.85
C LYS A 5 43.54 -13.85 8.00
N GLY A 6 42.98 -13.93 6.80
CA GLY A 6 42.93 -12.79 5.90
C GLY A 6 42.21 -13.08 4.59
N ALA A 7 42.30 -12.12 3.66
CA ALA A 7 41.83 -12.34 2.30
C ALA A 7 42.60 -13.51 1.66
N PRO A 8 41.93 -14.48 1.03
CA PRO A 8 42.59 -15.64 0.43
C PRO A 8 43.72 -15.26 -0.52
N GLU A 9 43.49 -14.28 -1.40
CA GLU A 9 44.46 -13.79 -2.40
C GLU A 9 45.77 -13.30 -1.77
N VAL A 10 45.67 -12.57 -0.64
CA VAL A 10 46.83 -12.05 0.09
C VAL A 10 47.61 -13.18 0.76
N LEU A 11 46.90 -14.18 1.29
CA LEU A 11 47.53 -15.33 1.93
C LEU A 11 48.15 -16.29 0.92
N PHE A 12 47.58 -16.44 -0.27
CA PHE A 12 48.19 -17.22 -1.35
C PHE A 12 49.57 -16.67 -1.71
N ALA A 13 49.68 -15.36 -1.92
CA ALA A 13 50.94 -14.70 -2.26
C ALA A 13 52.01 -14.79 -1.14
N LYS A 14 51.59 -14.97 0.11
CA LYS A 14 52.48 -15.08 1.28
C LYS A 14 52.77 -16.52 1.71
N SER A 15 52.14 -17.50 1.07
CA SER A 15 52.27 -18.91 1.41
C SER A 15 53.23 -19.65 0.47
N THR A 16 53.80 -20.76 0.91
CA THR A 16 54.59 -21.67 0.07
C THR A 16 53.68 -22.58 -0.75
N LEU A 17 52.88 -22.00 -1.65
CA LEU A 17 52.02 -22.74 -2.58
C LEU A 17 52.69 -22.82 -3.95
N SER A 18 52.54 -23.95 -4.64
CA SER A 18 52.85 -24.04 -6.08
C SER A 18 51.82 -23.25 -6.89
N SER A 19 52.16 -22.91 -8.14
CA SER A 19 51.23 -22.22 -9.05
C SER A 19 49.93 -23.00 -9.26
N ALA A 20 50.01 -24.33 -9.37
CA ALA A 20 48.84 -25.21 -9.54
C ALA A 20 47.94 -25.22 -8.28
N GLU A 21 48.53 -25.27 -7.08
CA GLU A 21 47.76 -25.22 -5.83
C GLU A 21 47.13 -23.86 -5.62
N GLN A 22 47.83 -22.78 -5.96
CA GLN A 22 47.29 -21.42 -5.89
C GLN A 22 46.08 -21.24 -6.81
N GLU A 23 46.13 -21.81 -8.02
CA GLU A 23 45.01 -21.78 -8.96
C GLU A 23 43.82 -22.60 -8.44
N ALA A 24 44.06 -23.80 -7.91
CA ALA A 24 43.01 -24.64 -7.32
C ALA A 24 42.32 -23.98 -6.12
N TRP A 25 43.09 -23.36 -5.21
CA TRP A 25 42.53 -22.61 -4.09
C TRP A 25 41.79 -21.35 -4.52
N SER A 26 42.27 -20.67 -5.56
CA SER A 26 41.57 -19.51 -6.14
C SER A 26 40.22 -19.91 -6.75
N GLN A 27 40.16 -21.05 -7.45
CA GLN A 27 38.90 -21.59 -7.97
C GLN A 27 37.92 -21.93 -6.83
N THR A 28 38.39 -22.59 -5.78
CA THR A 28 37.55 -22.95 -4.62
C THR A 28 37.04 -21.71 -3.88
N ALA A 29 37.90 -20.69 -3.72
CA ALA A 29 37.49 -19.41 -3.16
C ALA A 29 36.45 -18.70 -4.03
N ALA A 30 36.60 -18.74 -5.36
CA ALA A 30 35.62 -18.21 -6.29
C ALA A 30 34.28 -18.97 -6.23
N GLU A 31 34.28 -20.28 -6.01
CA GLU A 31 33.05 -21.06 -5.80
C GLU A 31 32.32 -20.66 -4.53
N PHE A 32 33.04 -20.45 -3.42
CA PHE A 32 32.45 -20.00 -2.16
C PHE A 32 31.89 -18.58 -2.31
N ALA A 33 32.61 -17.70 -3.01
CA ALA A 33 32.15 -16.36 -3.33
C ALA A 33 30.89 -16.37 -4.22
N ARG A 34 30.81 -17.26 -5.22
CA ARG A 34 29.61 -17.48 -6.07
C ARG A 34 28.39 -17.93 -5.26
N LYS A 35 28.61 -18.62 -4.14
CA LYS A 35 27.55 -19.00 -3.19
C LYS A 35 27.18 -17.85 -2.23
N GLY A 36 27.74 -16.66 -2.39
CA GLY A 36 27.49 -15.50 -1.53
C GLY A 36 28.23 -15.55 -0.19
N GLN A 37 29.25 -16.40 -0.08
CA GLN A 37 30.00 -16.56 1.17
C GLN A 37 31.18 -15.58 1.22
N ARG A 38 31.36 -14.91 2.35
CA ARG A 38 32.60 -14.20 2.69
C ARG A 38 33.70 -15.23 2.95
N VAL A 39 34.68 -15.28 2.05
CA VAL A 39 35.77 -16.25 2.12
C VAL A 39 36.92 -15.70 2.96
N LEU A 40 37.36 -16.48 3.95
CA LEU A 40 38.57 -16.21 4.74
C LEU A 40 39.58 -17.31 4.49
N GLY A 41 40.83 -16.93 4.18
CA GLY A 41 41.96 -17.85 4.16
C GLY A 41 42.57 -17.98 5.55
N PHE A 42 43.11 -19.16 5.84
CA PHE A 42 43.82 -19.48 7.08
C PHE A 42 45.18 -20.06 6.73
N ALA A 43 46.21 -19.56 7.39
CA ALA A 43 47.58 -20.06 7.25
C ALA A 43 48.29 -20.03 8.59
N TYR A 44 49.36 -20.80 8.73
CA TYR A 44 50.17 -20.82 9.94
C TYR A 44 51.66 -20.90 9.63
N LYS A 45 52.48 -20.51 10.60
CA LYS A 45 53.94 -20.63 10.55
C LYS A 45 54.48 -21.11 11.89
N LYS A 46 55.34 -22.14 11.87
CA LYS A 46 56.10 -22.55 13.04
C LYS A 46 57.30 -21.60 13.20
N VAL A 47 57.54 -21.14 14.41
CA VAL A 47 58.65 -20.23 14.76
C VAL A 47 59.30 -20.75 16.03
N ASP A 48 60.63 -20.71 16.07
CA ASP A 48 61.43 -21.34 17.12
C ASP A 48 61.66 -20.43 18.33
N SER A 49 61.41 -19.12 18.20
CA SER A 49 61.54 -18.14 19.28
C SER A 49 60.50 -17.02 19.19
N LYS A 50 60.35 -16.24 20.28
CA LYS A 50 59.49 -15.05 20.29
C LYS A 50 60.17 -13.93 19.49
N GLN A 51 59.88 -13.88 18.19
CA GLN A 51 60.25 -12.76 17.32
C GLN A 51 59.15 -11.70 17.30
N GLU A 52 59.54 -10.46 17.01
CA GLU A 52 58.61 -9.36 16.77
C GLU A 52 57.83 -9.59 15.46
N LEU A 53 56.51 -9.45 15.54
CA LEU A 53 55.61 -9.70 14.41
C LEU A 53 55.51 -8.45 13.55
N THR A 54 56.06 -8.51 12.33
CA THR A 54 55.95 -7.44 11.33
C THR A 54 55.36 -8.01 10.04
N HIS A 55 54.82 -7.14 9.18
CA HIS A 55 54.22 -7.60 7.91
C HIS A 55 55.24 -8.26 6.96
N GLU A 56 56.51 -7.90 7.10
CA GLU A 56 57.65 -8.44 6.33
C GLU A 56 58.05 -9.84 6.81
N THR A 57 57.94 -10.12 8.12
CA THR A 57 58.26 -11.45 8.69
C THR A 57 57.15 -12.49 8.44
N LEU A 58 55.95 -12.03 8.05
CA LEU A 58 54.80 -12.83 7.61
C LEU A 58 54.90 -13.24 6.12
N THR A 59 55.93 -14.02 5.81
CA THR A 59 56.18 -14.68 4.52
C THR A 59 56.51 -16.15 4.74
N GLN A 60 56.39 -16.98 3.68
CA GLN A 60 56.57 -18.44 3.74
C GLN A 60 55.59 -19.13 4.72
N LEU A 61 54.33 -18.73 4.66
CA LEU A 61 53.26 -19.35 5.47
C LEU A 61 52.90 -20.74 4.91
N THR A 62 52.50 -21.66 5.78
CA THR A 62 51.83 -22.90 5.38
C THR A 62 50.34 -22.61 5.28
N PHE A 63 49.79 -22.70 4.07
CA PHE A 63 48.35 -22.50 3.85
C PHE A 63 47.57 -23.68 4.45
N ALA A 64 46.59 -23.39 5.29
CA ALA A 64 45.80 -24.40 5.98
C ALA A 64 44.45 -24.68 5.29
N GLY A 65 43.86 -23.65 4.67
CA GLY A 65 42.58 -23.78 3.98
C GLY A 65 41.78 -22.48 3.95
N ILE A 66 40.56 -22.57 3.44
CA ILE A 66 39.58 -21.47 3.42
C ILE A 66 38.33 -21.84 4.23
N ALA A 67 37.64 -20.84 4.77
CA ALA A 67 36.28 -21.00 5.28
C ALA A 67 35.37 -19.95 4.62
N GLY A 68 34.17 -20.37 4.24
CA GLY A 68 33.11 -19.49 3.75
C GLY A 68 32.14 -19.18 4.89
N LEU A 69 31.96 -17.89 5.19
CA LEU A 69 30.95 -17.42 6.12
C LEU A 69 29.81 -16.80 5.32
N ILE A 70 28.58 -17.23 5.56
CA ILE A 70 27.41 -16.63 4.95
C ILE A 70 26.47 -16.12 6.03
N ASP A 71 25.95 -14.93 5.84
CA ASP A 71 24.73 -14.49 6.51
C ASP A 71 23.57 -14.80 5.54
N PRO A 72 22.91 -15.96 5.69
CA PRO A 72 21.91 -16.37 4.72
C PRO A 72 20.74 -15.39 4.72
N PRO A 73 20.13 -15.10 3.55
CA PRO A 73 18.95 -14.27 3.53
C PRO A 73 17.83 -14.92 4.36
N LYS A 74 17.20 -14.12 5.21
CA LYS A 74 16.05 -14.57 6.00
C LYS A 74 14.94 -15.06 5.06
N GLU A 75 14.29 -16.17 5.39
CA GLU A 75 13.13 -16.67 4.63
C GLU A 75 12.04 -15.60 4.47
N SER A 76 11.87 -14.75 5.49
CA SER A 76 10.93 -13.63 5.45
C SER A 76 11.26 -12.61 4.35
N ALA A 77 12.54 -12.38 4.05
CA ALA A 77 12.98 -11.49 2.98
C ALA A 77 12.66 -12.08 1.61
N VAL A 78 12.94 -13.38 1.39
CA VAL A 78 12.60 -14.09 0.14
C VAL A 78 11.10 -14.02 -0.13
N LYS A 79 10.29 -14.31 0.90
CA LYS A 79 8.82 -14.25 0.80
C LYS A 79 8.33 -12.85 0.48
N ALA A 80 8.89 -11.83 1.13
CA ALA A 80 8.51 -10.44 0.95
C ALA A 80 8.87 -9.91 -0.45
N VAL A 81 10.07 -10.23 -0.96
CA VAL A 81 10.46 -9.90 -2.34
C VAL A 81 9.47 -10.49 -3.33
N LYS A 82 9.11 -11.76 -3.15
CA LYS A 82 8.12 -12.44 -4.00
C LYS A 82 6.75 -11.77 -3.94
N GLU A 83 6.24 -11.43 -2.75
CA GLU A 83 4.96 -10.73 -2.57
C GLU A 83 4.96 -9.34 -3.22
N CYS A 84 6.05 -8.57 -3.05
CA CYS A 84 6.21 -7.27 -3.70
C CYS A 84 6.22 -7.38 -5.23
N GLN A 85 6.99 -8.32 -5.77
CA GLN A 85 7.07 -8.53 -7.22
C GLN A 85 5.75 -9.02 -7.82
N GLN A 86 4.98 -9.86 -7.11
CA GLN A 86 3.62 -10.26 -7.50
C GLN A 86 2.65 -9.08 -7.52
N ALA A 87 2.85 -8.11 -6.62
CA ALA A 87 2.11 -6.86 -6.57
C ALA A 87 2.58 -5.81 -7.59
N GLY A 88 3.51 -6.18 -8.49
CA GLY A 88 4.08 -5.30 -9.51
C GLY A 88 5.08 -4.27 -8.97
N ILE A 89 5.62 -4.46 -7.76
CA ILE A 89 6.58 -3.56 -7.13
C ILE A 89 7.99 -4.04 -7.47
N SER A 90 8.80 -3.15 -8.05
CA SER A 90 10.23 -3.41 -8.27
C SER A 90 10.98 -3.35 -6.93
N VAL A 91 11.78 -4.36 -6.63
CA VAL A 91 12.65 -4.39 -5.45
C VAL A 91 14.09 -4.28 -5.91
N LYS A 92 14.86 -3.36 -5.30
CA LYS A 92 16.26 -3.10 -5.64
C LYS A 92 17.12 -3.23 -4.39
N MET A 93 18.25 -3.89 -4.52
CA MET A 93 19.26 -4.06 -3.48
C MET A 93 20.35 -3.00 -3.64
N ILE A 94 20.61 -2.25 -2.59
CA ILE A 94 21.67 -1.25 -2.52
C ILE A 94 22.54 -1.57 -1.31
N THR A 95 23.78 -2.02 -1.54
CA THR A 95 24.68 -2.51 -0.48
C THR A 95 26.10 -1.96 -0.62
N GLY A 96 26.82 -1.93 0.50
CA GLY A 96 28.27 -1.67 0.54
C GLY A 96 29.12 -2.92 0.26
N ASP A 97 28.50 -4.10 0.15
CA ASP A 97 29.20 -5.37 -0.07
C ASP A 97 29.84 -5.48 -1.46
N HIS A 98 30.69 -6.49 -1.62
CA HIS A 98 31.30 -6.85 -2.90
C HIS A 98 30.24 -7.24 -3.94
N LYS A 99 30.51 -6.93 -5.21
CA LYS A 99 29.65 -7.23 -6.36
C LYS A 99 29.19 -8.69 -6.40
N ASP A 100 30.11 -9.64 -6.28
CA ASP A 100 29.78 -11.07 -6.37
C ASP A 100 28.90 -11.54 -5.22
N THR A 101 29.16 -11.07 -4.01
CA THR A 101 28.34 -11.37 -2.83
C THR A 101 26.94 -10.78 -2.98
N ALA A 102 26.84 -9.51 -3.38
CA ALA A 102 25.57 -8.83 -3.61
C ALA A 102 24.76 -9.54 -4.70
N LYS A 103 25.41 -9.95 -5.80
CA LYS A 103 24.78 -10.72 -6.88
C LYS A 103 24.23 -12.06 -6.37
N ALA A 104 25.05 -12.82 -5.65
CA ALA A 104 24.65 -14.12 -5.14
C ALA A 104 23.46 -14.02 -4.16
N ILE A 105 23.48 -13.03 -3.25
CA ILE A 105 22.35 -12.80 -2.32
C ILE A 105 21.10 -12.35 -3.10
N ALA A 106 21.25 -11.47 -4.09
CA ALA A 106 20.17 -11.00 -4.93
C ALA A 106 19.47 -12.15 -5.70
N GLU A 107 20.25 -13.10 -6.21
CA GLU A 107 19.73 -14.32 -6.85
C GLU A 107 19.02 -15.23 -5.84
N GLN A 108 19.57 -15.41 -4.65
CA GLN A 108 18.95 -16.22 -3.58
C GLN A 108 17.61 -15.67 -3.10
N ILE A 109 17.46 -14.34 -3.00
CA ILE A 109 16.19 -13.70 -2.61
C ILE A 109 15.20 -13.57 -3.77
N GLY A 110 15.63 -13.85 -5.01
CA GLY A 110 14.78 -13.85 -6.20
C GLY A 110 14.57 -12.47 -6.83
N LEU A 111 15.56 -11.59 -6.86
CA LEU A 111 15.51 -10.38 -7.69
C LEU A 111 15.49 -10.74 -9.19
N LYS A 112 14.83 -9.92 -10.02
CA LYS A 112 14.61 -10.24 -11.44
C LYS A 112 15.82 -9.90 -12.30
N HIS A 113 16.42 -8.74 -12.07
CA HIS A 113 17.51 -8.21 -12.91
C HIS A 113 18.86 -8.29 -12.17
N THR A 114 19.37 -9.51 -11.97
CA THR A 114 20.65 -9.77 -11.28
C THR A 114 21.84 -9.96 -12.24
N ALA A 115 21.59 -10.08 -13.54
CA ALA A 115 22.63 -10.33 -14.54
C ALA A 115 23.67 -9.19 -14.58
N LYS A 116 23.19 -7.95 -14.48
CA LYS A 116 24.00 -6.73 -14.41
C LYS A 116 23.99 -6.20 -12.99
N VAL A 117 25.18 -5.94 -12.44
CA VAL A 117 25.38 -5.30 -11.15
C VAL A 117 26.24 -4.07 -11.37
N LEU A 118 25.78 -2.93 -10.86
CA LEU A 118 26.51 -1.66 -10.90
C LEU A 118 27.23 -1.44 -9.57
N GLU A 119 28.52 -1.14 -9.63
CA GLU A 119 29.30 -0.73 -8.46
C GLU A 119 29.28 0.80 -8.30
N GLY A 120 29.64 1.30 -7.12
CA GLY A 120 29.73 2.74 -6.87
C GLY A 120 30.58 3.48 -7.92
N ILE A 121 31.68 2.87 -8.37
CA ILE A 121 32.53 3.46 -9.43
C ILE A 121 31.82 3.57 -10.78
N ASP A 122 30.96 2.61 -11.11
CA ASP A 122 30.15 2.67 -12.34
C ASP A 122 29.15 3.84 -12.24
N LEU A 123 28.59 4.07 -11.05
CA LEU A 123 27.67 5.18 -10.80
C LEU A 123 28.38 6.53 -10.90
N ASP A 124 29.63 6.64 -10.43
CA ASP A 124 30.43 7.87 -10.51
C ASP A 124 30.79 8.24 -11.95
N LEU A 125 31.00 7.24 -12.81
CA LEU A 125 31.30 7.43 -14.23
C LEU A 125 30.05 7.74 -15.07
N MET A 126 28.86 7.37 -14.60
CA MET A 126 27.61 7.61 -15.30
C MET A 126 27.07 9.02 -15.07
N SER A 127 26.56 9.63 -16.14
CA SER A 127 25.73 10.83 -16.03
C SER A 127 24.39 10.50 -15.35
N ASP A 128 23.70 11.52 -14.85
CA ASP A 128 22.37 11.32 -14.26
C ASP A 128 21.35 10.84 -15.32
N GLU A 129 21.47 11.29 -16.57
CA GLU A 129 20.65 10.83 -17.69
C GLU A 129 20.89 9.34 -18.02
N GLU A 130 22.14 8.89 -18.00
CA GLU A 130 22.48 7.47 -18.18
C GLU A 130 21.93 6.64 -17.03
N LEU A 131 22.09 7.11 -15.79
CA LEU A 131 21.58 6.42 -14.62
C LEU A 131 20.05 6.26 -14.66
N ILE A 132 19.31 7.29 -15.10
CA ILE A 132 17.85 7.24 -15.30
C ILE A 132 17.45 6.09 -16.24
N GLN A 133 18.25 5.82 -17.28
CA GLN A 133 17.98 4.72 -18.22
C GLN A 133 18.40 3.34 -17.67
N GLN A 134 19.37 3.29 -16.76
CA GLN A 134 19.88 2.04 -16.19
C GLN A 134 19.04 1.54 -15.00
N VAL A 135 18.54 2.43 -14.15
CA VAL A 135 17.81 2.02 -12.93
C VAL A 135 16.57 1.13 -13.17
N PRO A 136 15.85 1.15 -14.31
CA PRO A 136 14.75 0.21 -14.55
C PRO A 136 15.20 -1.24 -14.77
N ILE A 137 16.40 -1.43 -15.35
CA ILE A 137 16.92 -2.74 -15.79
C ILE A 137 18.04 -3.30 -14.90
N VAL A 138 18.36 -2.61 -13.80
CA VAL A 138 19.33 -3.05 -12.80
C VAL A 138 18.67 -3.10 -11.43
N ASP A 139 18.75 -4.25 -10.75
CA ASP A 139 18.21 -4.41 -9.40
C ASP A 139 19.29 -4.46 -8.32
N VAL A 140 20.58 -4.53 -8.67
CA VAL A 140 21.67 -4.70 -7.70
C VAL A 140 22.72 -3.59 -7.85
N PHE A 141 22.92 -2.85 -6.79
CA PHE A 141 23.94 -1.80 -6.64
C PHE A 141 24.86 -2.17 -5.48
N ALA A 142 26.16 -2.33 -5.77
CA ALA A 142 27.17 -2.79 -4.83
C ALA A 142 28.22 -1.70 -4.55
N ARG A 143 28.95 -1.83 -3.43
CA ARG A 143 29.97 -0.85 -3.00
C ARG A 143 29.50 0.62 -3.07
N THR A 144 28.24 0.89 -2.71
CA THR A 144 27.64 2.22 -2.85
C THR A 144 27.96 3.14 -1.67
N THR A 145 28.17 4.43 -1.94
CA THR A 145 28.28 5.49 -0.92
C THR A 145 26.89 6.09 -0.59
N PRO A 146 26.76 6.90 0.49
CA PRO A 146 25.53 7.65 0.78
C PRO A 146 25.01 8.46 -0.42
N GLU A 147 25.92 9.12 -1.15
CA GLU A 147 25.60 9.94 -2.31
C GLU A 147 25.04 9.10 -3.46
N HIS A 148 25.57 7.90 -3.67
CA HIS A 148 25.05 6.95 -4.66
C HIS A 148 23.61 6.54 -4.35
N LYS A 149 23.29 6.23 -3.09
CA LYS A 149 21.91 5.87 -2.71
C LYS A 149 20.94 7.01 -3.03
N LEU A 150 21.33 8.24 -2.70
CA LEU A 150 20.55 9.43 -3.01
C LEU A 150 20.36 9.64 -4.53
N ARG A 151 21.42 9.43 -5.33
CA ARG A 151 21.35 9.52 -6.81
C ARG A 151 20.41 8.48 -7.39
N ILE A 152 20.45 7.24 -6.91
CA ILE A 152 19.55 6.16 -7.34
C ILE A 152 18.09 6.51 -7.06
N VAL A 153 17.78 7.01 -5.85
CA VAL A 153 16.42 7.44 -5.48
C VAL A 153 15.93 8.56 -6.43
N LYS A 154 16.77 9.56 -6.70
CA LYS A 154 16.42 10.65 -7.62
C LYS A 154 16.18 10.14 -9.05
N ALA A 155 17.01 9.22 -9.54
CA ALA A 155 16.86 8.65 -10.88
C ALA A 155 15.53 7.87 -11.02
N LEU A 156 15.17 7.09 -9.99
CA LEU A 156 13.88 6.39 -9.95
C LEU A 156 12.70 7.38 -9.93
N GLN A 157 12.75 8.41 -9.10
CA GLN A 157 11.72 9.46 -9.05
C GLN A 157 11.59 10.21 -10.39
N LYS A 158 12.69 10.43 -11.11
CA LYS A 158 12.69 11.06 -12.43
C LYS A 158 11.98 10.23 -13.50
N ASN A 159 11.95 8.91 -13.34
CA ASN A 159 11.14 8.01 -14.16
C ASN A 159 9.63 8.04 -13.79
N GLY A 160 9.24 8.82 -12.78
CA GLY A 160 7.85 8.92 -12.32
C GLY A 160 7.43 7.79 -11.37
N GLU A 161 8.38 7.01 -10.86
CA GLU A 161 8.14 5.97 -9.86
C GLU A 161 7.96 6.57 -8.46
N ILE A 162 7.12 5.93 -7.64
CA ILE A 162 7.03 6.21 -6.20
C ILE A 162 8.04 5.32 -5.47
N VAL A 163 9.00 5.93 -4.80
CA VAL A 163 10.17 5.24 -4.25
C VAL A 163 10.07 5.11 -2.73
N GLY A 164 10.03 3.86 -2.25
CA GLY A 164 10.28 3.55 -0.85
C GLY A 164 11.75 3.17 -0.63
N MET A 165 12.45 3.84 0.29
CA MET A 165 13.84 3.50 0.62
C MET A 165 13.94 2.96 2.04
N THR A 166 14.69 1.87 2.21
CA THR A 166 15.01 1.29 3.52
C THR A 166 16.45 1.61 3.94
N GLY A 167 16.68 1.90 5.21
CA GLY A 167 18.01 2.16 5.75
C GLY A 167 18.09 2.02 7.27
N ASP A 168 19.30 1.85 7.78
CA ASP A 168 19.58 1.70 9.21
C ASP A 168 20.72 2.63 9.67
N GLY A 169 21.60 3.04 8.76
CA GLY A 169 22.72 3.92 9.06
C GLY A 169 22.38 5.40 9.02
N VAL A 170 23.19 6.21 9.71
CA VAL A 170 23.22 7.69 9.57
C VAL A 170 23.46 8.07 8.10
N ASN A 171 24.25 7.25 7.41
CA ASN A 171 24.57 7.33 6.00
C ASN A 171 23.34 7.22 5.07
N ASP A 172 22.26 6.59 5.54
CA ASP A 172 21.03 6.44 4.74
C ASP A 172 20.08 7.62 4.89
N ALA A 173 20.28 8.46 5.91
CA ALA A 173 19.36 9.55 6.25
C ALA A 173 19.05 10.51 5.08
N PRO A 174 20.02 10.96 4.26
CA PRO A 174 19.72 11.83 3.13
C PRO A 174 18.80 11.16 2.09
N ALA A 175 19.01 9.87 1.83
CA ALA A 175 18.27 9.13 0.82
C ALA A 175 16.90 8.68 1.34
N LEU A 176 16.79 8.30 2.63
CA LEU A 176 15.53 8.11 3.35
C LEU A 176 14.66 9.36 3.26
N LYS A 177 15.22 10.53 3.61
CA LYS A 177 14.48 11.79 3.59
C LYS A 177 14.06 12.24 2.19
N ARG A 178 14.82 11.82 1.16
CA ARG A 178 14.54 12.17 -0.23
C ARG A 178 13.48 11.28 -0.87
N SER A 179 13.39 10.02 -0.45
CA SER A 179 12.42 9.06 -0.97
C SER A 179 10.98 9.50 -0.69
N ASP A 180 10.02 8.97 -1.44
CA ASP A 180 8.60 9.28 -1.22
C ASP A 180 8.09 8.64 0.08
N VAL A 181 8.71 7.53 0.50
CA VAL A 181 8.51 6.89 1.80
C VAL A 181 9.85 6.38 2.34
N GLY A 182 10.41 7.09 3.32
CA GLY A 182 11.60 6.63 4.06
C GLY A 182 11.22 5.57 5.10
N ILE A 183 11.95 4.45 5.14
CA ILE A 183 11.69 3.31 6.03
C ILE A 183 12.95 3.00 6.85
N ALA A 184 12.91 3.25 8.16
CA ALA A 184 14.03 2.95 9.06
C ALA A 184 13.85 1.63 9.81
N MET A 185 14.97 1.00 10.17
CA MET A 185 15.00 -0.15 11.07
C MET A 185 14.80 0.31 12.52
N GLY A 186 13.92 -0.33 13.28
CA GLY A 186 13.58 0.05 14.65
C GLY A 186 14.60 -0.39 15.69
N ILE A 187 15.20 -1.58 15.52
CA ILE A 187 16.13 -2.16 16.49
C ILE A 187 17.57 -1.82 16.11
N LYS A 188 17.98 -2.14 14.88
CA LYS A 188 19.34 -1.90 14.37
C LYS A 188 19.57 -0.48 13.87
N GLY A 189 18.50 0.27 13.57
CA GLY A 189 18.63 1.60 13.00
C GLY A 189 19.13 2.64 13.99
N SER A 190 19.99 3.53 13.50
CA SER A 190 20.44 4.72 14.22
C SER A 190 19.29 5.70 14.46
N GLU A 191 19.36 6.49 15.53
CA GLU A 191 18.34 7.51 15.82
C GLU A 191 18.20 8.54 14.68
N VAL A 192 19.31 8.88 14.01
CA VAL A 192 19.28 9.76 12.85
C VAL A 192 18.46 9.15 11.70
N SER A 193 18.62 7.85 11.43
CA SER A 193 17.84 7.17 10.40
C SER A 193 16.34 7.13 10.73
N LYS A 194 15.98 6.88 12.01
CA LYS A 194 14.58 6.87 12.47
C LYS A 194 13.92 8.24 12.37
N GLN A 195 14.65 9.30 12.69
CA GLN A 195 14.15 10.68 12.56
C GLN A 195 14.03 11.14 11.11
N ALA A 196 14.85 10.58 10.20
CA ALA A 196 14.79 10.90 8.78
C ALA A 196 13.67 10.16 8.02
N ALA A 197 13.23 9.02 8.54
CA ALA A 197 12.22 8.16 7.92
C ALA A 197 10.78 8.56 8.25
N ASP A 198 9.85 8.22 7.36
CA ASP A 198 8.40 8.39 7.54
C ASP A 198 7.76 7.19 8.25
N MET A 199 8.42 6.02 8.19
CA MET A 199 7.98 4.77 8.81
C MET A 199 9.16 4.08 9.50
N VAL A 200 8.93 3.51 10.69
CA VAL A 200 9.93 2.73 11.43
C VAL A 200 9.43 1.29 11.61
N LEU A 201 10.27 0.31 11.24
CA LEU A 201 9.96 -1.11 11.39
C LEU A 201 10.31 -1.58 12.80
N GLY A 202 9.31 -1.74 13.66
CA GLY A 202 9.53 -2.17 15.05
C GLY A 202 10.16 -3.57 15.22
N ASP A 203 10.18 -4.38 14.16
CA ASP A 203 10.66 -5.77 14.16
C ASP A 203 11.88 -6.02 13.25
N ASP A 204 12.41 -4.98 12.59
CA ASP A 204 13.52 -5.10 11.64
C ASP A 204 13.29 -6.16 10.55
N ASN A 205 12.05 -6.34 10.12
CA ASN A 205 11.68 -7.36 9.14
C ASN A 205 11.17 -6.75 7.83
N PHE A 206 11.86 -7.05 6.73
CA PHE A 206 11.46 -6.61 5.39
C PHE A 206 10.05 -7.09 5.00
N HIS A 207 9.58 -8.22 5.54
CA HIS A 207 8.20 -8.69 5.33
C HIS A 207 7.12 -7.72 5.85
N THR A 208 7.44 -6.90 6.85
CA THR A 208 6.53 -5.89 7.37
C THR A 208 6.25 -4.79 6.33
N ILE A 209 7.18 -4.52 5.42
CA ILE A 209 6.98 -3.57 4.31
C ILE A 209 5.89 -4.10 3.35
N ALA A 210 5.95 -5.37 2.97
CA ALA A 210 4.93 -5.97 2.10
C ALA A 210 3.54 -5.90 2.74
N LYS A 211 3.44 -6.11 4.06
CA LYS A 211 2.19 -5.92 4.82
C LYS A 211 1.75 -4.45 4.84
N ALA A 212 2.66 -3.51 5.07
CA ALA A 212 2.35 -2.09 5.07
C ALA A 212 1.81 -1.62 3.71
N VAL A 213 2.39 -2.10 2.60
CA VAL A 213 1.87 -1.82 1.26
C VAL A 213 0.46 -2.40 1.06
N LYS A 214 0.21 -3.62 1.53
CA LYS A 214 -1.13 -4.23 1.50
C LYS A 214 -2.15 -3.39 2.25
N GLU A 215 -1.84 -2.92 3.45
CA GLU A 215 -2.74 -2.07 4.24
C GLU A 215 -2.91 -0.67 3.62
N GLY A 216 -1.84 -0.07 3.09
CA GLY A 216 -1.95 1.22 2.38
C GLY A 216 -2.89 1.13 1.16
N ARG A 217 -2.78 0.05 0.39
CA ARG A 217 -3.70 -0.26 -0.72
C ARG A 217 -5.14 -0.43 -0.24
N ARG A 218 -5.35 -1.06 0.92
CA ARG A 218 -6.69 -1.27 1.51
C ARG A 218 -7.30 0.05 1.97
N ILE A 219 -6.51 0.90 2.63
CA ILE A 219 -6.95 2.23 3.07
C ILE A 219 -7.40 3.05 1.85
N LEU A 220 -6.65 3.02 0.76
CA LEU A 220 -7.03 3.73 -0.47
C LEU A 220 -8.34 3.21 -1.06
N ASP A 221 -8.54 1.89 -1.14
CA ASP A 221 -9.80 1.30 -1.63
C ASP A 221 -10.97 1.72 -0.74
N ASN A 222 -10.79 1.72 0.59
CA ASN A 222 -11.83 2.11 1.54
C ASN A 222 -12.13 3.61 1.45
N LEU A 223 -11.13 4.48 1.25
CA LEU A 223 -11.33 5.90 0.98
C LEU A 223 -12.15 6.12 -0.29
N GLN A 224 -11.87 5.39 -1.37
CA GLN A 224 -12.67 5.47 -2.60
C GLN A 224 -14.12 5.04 -2.37
N LYS A 225 -14.37 3.98 -1.59
CA LYS A 225 -15.74 3.57 -1.21
C LYS A 225 -16.45 4.66 -0.41
N THR A 226 -15.78 5.24 0.58
CA THR A 226 -16.33 6.32 1.41
C THR A 226 -16.65 7.56 0.58
N ILE A 227 -15.78 7.97 -0.34
CA ILE A 227 -16.04 9.12 -1.23
C ILE A 227 -17.23 8.83 -2.17
N ASN A 228 -17.31 7.63 -2.75
CA ASN A 228 -18.43 7.21 -3.61
C ASN A 228 -19.76 7.03 -2.84
N PHE A 229 -19.71 6.95 -1.51
CA PHE A 229 -20.88 6.99 -0.64
C PHE A 229 -21.25 8.44 -0.26
N PHE A 230 -20.27 9.23 0.18
CA PHE A 230 -20.45 10.58 0.70
C PHE A 230 -20.91 11.57 -0.39
N LEU A 231 -20.21 11.62 -1.53
CA LEU A 231 -20.48 12.65 -2.54
C LEU A 231 -21.88 12.57 -3.16
N PRO A 232 -22.40 11.40 -3.61
CA PRO A 232 -23.74 11.35 -4.19
C PRO A 232 -24.83 11.68 -3.16
N THR A 233 -24.64 11.28 -1.90
CA THR A 233 -25.64 11.49 -0.85
C THR A 233 -25.67 12.96 -0.39
N ALA A 234 -24.50 13.60 -0.27
CA ALA A 234 -24.40 15.03 -0.03
C ALA A 234 -24.94 15.85 -1.22
N LEU A 235 -24.63 15.44 -2.45
CA LEU A 235 -25.15 16.09 -3.65
C LEU A 235 -26.68 15.96 -3.74
N ALA A 236 -27.25 14.79 -3.42
CA ALA A 236 -28.71 14.60 -3.39
C ALA A 236 -29.38 15.62 -2.46
N GLN A 237 -28.87 15.77 -1.24
CA GLN A 237 -29.39 16.73 -0.27
C GLN A 237 -29.29 18.17 -0.77
N GLY A 238 -28.14 18.55 -1.33
CA GLY A 238 -27.94 19.88 -1.90
C GLY A 238 -28.91 20.14 -3.06
N LEU A 239 -29.09 19.17 -3.96
CA LEU A 239 -30.02 19.27 -5.07
C LEU A 239 -31.48 19.38 -4.61
N ILE A 240 -31.89 18.67 -3.55
CA ILE A 240 -33.24 18.82 -2.99
C ILE A 240 -33.49 20.26 -2.53
N LEU A 241 -32.51 20.88 -1.85
CA LEU A 241 -32.61 22.28 -1.41
C LEU A 241 -32.67 23.24 -2.61
N ILE A 242 -31.75 23.10 -3.57
CA ILE A 242 -31.70 23.94 -4.77
C ILE A 242 -33.02 23.84 -5.53
N TRP A 243 -33.53 22.62 -5.71
CA TRP A 243 -34.80 22.38 -6.41
C TRP A 243 -35.99 23.03 -5.72
N ALA A 244 -36.09 22.92 -4.40
CA ALA A 244 -37.16 23.57 -3.64
C ALA A 244 -37.11 25.10 -3.75
N LEU A 245 -35.90 25.69 -3.70
CA LEU A 245 -35.72 27.15 -3.87
C LEU A 245 -36.08 27.61 -5.27
N MET A 246 -35.69 26.87 -6.31
CA MET A 246 -36.06 27.18 -7.71
C MET A 246 -37.57 27.18 -7.93
N LEU A 247 -38.30 26.30 -7.24
CA LEU A 247 -39.76 26.22 -7.30
C LEU A 247 -40.47 27.17 -6.32
N ASN A 248 -39.73 28.04 -5.63
CA ASN A 248 -40.23 28.94 -4.59
C ASN A 248 -41.08 28.20 -3.53
N ARG A 249 -40.62 27.00 -3.13
CA ARG A 249 -41.27 26.16 -2.11
C ARG A 249 -40.60 26.36 -0.74
N PRO A 250 -41.30 26.07 0.38
CA PRO A 250 -40.69 26.04 1.70
C PRO A 250 -39.50 25.08 1.76
N LEU A 251 -38.57 25.33 2.68
CA LEU A 251 -37.39 24.49 2.84
C LEU A 251 -37.79 23.03 3.16
N PRO A 252 -37.36 22.07 2.32
CA PRO A 252 -37.79 20.68 2.42
C PRO A 252 -37.13 19.94 3.58
N LEU A 253 -36.02 20.48 4.12
CA LEU A 253 -35.39 20.05 5.37
C LEU A 253 -35.03 21.28 6.19
N SER A 254 -35.14 21.18 7.52
CA SER A 254 -34.66 22.22 8.43
C SER A 254 -33.12 22.18 8.55
N PRO A 255 -32.46 23.28 8.95
CA PRO A 255 -31.03 23.28 9.22
C PRO A 255 -30.60 22.21 10.23
N VAL A 256 -31.42 21.97 11.27
CA VAL A 256 -31.15 20.95 12.30
C VAL A 256 -31.23 19.54 11.69
N GLN A 257 -32.19 19.29 10.81
CA GLN A 257 -32.31 18.01 10.09
C GLN A 257 -31.12 17.78 9.15
N ILE A 258 -30.66 18.82 8.44
CA ILE A 258 -29.47 18.74 7.59
C ILE A 258 -28.22 18.41 8.44
N LEU A 259 -28.07 19.08 9.59
CA LEU A 259 -26.99 18.79 10.54
C LEU A 259 -27.09 17.35 11.07
N TRP A 260 -28.28 16.85 11.37
CA TRP A 260 -28.50 15.47 11.80
C TRP A 260 -28.02 14.48 10.74
N VAL A 261 -28.36 14.68 9.47
CA VAL A 261 -27.89 13.77 8.42
C VAL A 261 -26.37 13.87 8.25
N ASN A 262 -25.80 15.07 8.21
CA ASN A 262 -24.37 15.25 7.96
C ASN A 262 -23.48 14.81 9.13
N MET A 263 -23.87 15.10 10.37
CA MET A 263 -23.03 14.83 11.53
C MET A 263 -23.29 13.46 12.15
N VAL A 264 -24.54 12.98 12.17
CA VAL A 264 -24.87 11.70 12.81
C VAL A 264 -24.90 10.60 11.76
N THR A 265 -25.74 10.75 10.74
CA THR A 265 -25.98 9.66 9.78
C THR A 265 -24.74 9.39 8.93
N THR A 266 -24.23 10.42 8.27
CA THR A 266 -23.11 10.30 7.33
C THR A 266 -21.83 9.85 8.02
N ILE A 267 -21.48 10.39 9.19
CA ILE A 267 -20.26 10.01 9.92
C ILE A 267 -20.36 8.55 10.39
N THR A 268 -21.48 8.17 10.99
CA THR A 268 -21.69 6.80 11.50
C THR A 268 -21.57 5.75 10.38
N LEU A 269 -22.17 6.02 9.21
CA LEU A 269 -22.10 5.12 8.06
C LEU A 269 -20.74 5.15 7.35
N SER A 270 -20.09 6.31 7.24
CA SER A 270 -18.77 6.42 6.63
C SER A 270 -17.70 5.68 7.44
N TYR A 271 -17.83 5.68 8.77
CA TYR A 271 -16.95 4.92 9.65
C TYR A 271 -16.97 3.42 9.32
N ALA A 272 -18.14 2.83 9.07
CA ALA A 272 -18.26 1.42 8.70
C ALA A 272 -17.49 1.05 7.43
N LEU A 273 -17.53 1.91 6.40
CA LEU A 273 -16.81 1.69 5.14
C LEU A 273 -15.29 1.74 5.29
N GLY A 274 -14.79 2.49 6.28
CA GLY A 274 -13.36 2.57 6.60
C GLY A 274 -12.75 1.25 7.04
N PHE A 275 -13.54 0.36 7.66
CA PHE A 275 -13.07 -0.92 8.21
C PHE A 275 -13.31 -2.13 7.30
N GLU A 276 -13.70 -1.90 6.04
CA GLU A 276 -13.94 -2.99 5.11
C GLU A 276 -12.67 -3.83 4.89
N SER A 277 -12.86 -5.14 4.72
CA SER A 277 -11.79 -6.10 4.50
C SER A 277 -11.09 -5.86 3.16
N PRO A 278 -9.78 -6.13 3.05
CA PRO A 278 -9.06 -5.98 1.80
C PRO A 278 -9.54 -7.00 0.75
N ASP A 279 -9.57 -6.61 -0.51
CA ASP A 279 -9.81 -7.55 -1.61
C ASP A 279 -8.73 -8.66 -1.58
N PRO A 280 -9.08 -9.95 -1.71
CA PRO A 280 -8.11 -11.03 -1.79
C PRO A 280 -7.02 -10.85 -2.87
N GLU A 281 -7.32 -10.08 -3.92
CA GLU A 281 -6.40 -9.82 -5.05
C GLU A 281 -5.64 -8.50 -4.93
N ILE A 282 -5.69 -7.83 -3.76
CA ILE A 282 -5.07 -6.52 -3.55
C ILE A 282 -3.55 -6.49 -3.77
N MET A 283 -2.87 -7.62 -3.57
CA MET A 283 -1.43 -7.82 -3.83
C MET A 283 -1.14 -8.49 -5.18
N LYS A 284 -2.15 -8.63 -6.06
CA LYS A 284 -1.97 -9.12 -7.45
C LYS A 284 -2.12 -8.01 -8.49
N ARG A 285 -2.70 -6.87 -8.11
CA ARG A 285 -2.80 -5.69 -8.98
C ARG A 285 -1.48 -4.92 -9.01
N PRO A 286 -1.12 -4.28 -10.14
CA PRO A 286 0.05 -3.42 -10.21
C PRO A 286 -0.10 -2.17 -9.31
N PRO A 287 0.98 -1.44 -9.03
CA PRO A 287 0.91 -0.14 -8.40
C PRO A 287 0.01 0.81 -9.19
N ARG A 288 -0.67 1.71 -8.47
CA ARG A 288 -1.53 2.72 -9.06
C ARG A 288 -0.66 3.81 -9.70
N ASP A 289 -1.06 4.28 -10.88
CA ASP A 289 -0.46 5.45 -11.52
C ASP A 289 -0.75 6.72 -10.67
N PRO A 290 0.28 7.43 -10.20
CA PRO A 290 0.13 8.66 -9.41
C PRO A 290 -0.64 9.77 -10.14
N LYS A 291 -0.64 9.78 -11.47
CA LYS A 291 -1.35 10.78 -12.29
C LYS A 291 -2.86 10.55 -12.33
N GLN A 292 -3.33 9.36 -11.96
CA GLN A 292 -4.76 9.06 -11.91
C GLN A 292 -5.37 9.68 -10.65
N GLY A 293 -6.36 10.57 -10.84
CA GLY A 293 -7.15 11.13 -9.74
C GLY A 293 -7.95 10.06 -9.00
N ILE A 294 -8.25 10.30 -7.71
CA ILE A 294 -8.94 9.34 -6.83
C ILE A 294 -10.30 8.91 -7.43
N LEU A 295 -10.97 9.81 -8.14
CA LEU A 295 -12.24 9.59 -8.83
C LEU A 295 -12.03 9.42 -10.34
N SER A 296 -12.56 8.33 -10.89
CA SER A 296 -12.63 8.09 -12.34
C SER A 296 -13.87 8.76 -12.94
N GLY A 297 -13.92 8.90 -14.27
CA GLY A 297 -15.12 9.41 -14.96
C GLY A 297 -16.38 8.59 -14.67
N TYR A 298 -16.25 7.27 -14.46
CA TYR A 298 -17.35 6.42 -14.03
C TYR A 298 -17.83 6.77 -12.61
N HIS A 299 -16.92 7.08 -11.68
CA HIS A 299 -17.29 7.53 -10.34
C HIS A 299 -18.03 8.87 -10.39
N LEU A 300 -17.61 9.80 -11.24
CA LEU A 300 -18.32 11.07 -11.43
C LEU A 300 -19.73 10.88 -11.98
N PHE A 301 -19.90 10.03 -12.99
CA PHE A 301 -21.22 9.65 -13.49
C PHE A 301 -22.10 9.08 -12.37
N ARG A 302 -21.55 8.14 -11.58
CA ARG A 302 -22.27 7.49 -10.49
C ARG A 302 -22.68 8.47 -9.39
N ILE A 303 -21.87 9.49 -9.11
CA ILE A 303 -22.23 10.57 -8.18
C ILE A 303 -23.50 11.30 -8.62
N ILE A 304 -23.55 11.72 -9.88
CA ILE A 304 -24.72 12.43 -10.42
C ILE A 304 -25.92 11.48 -10.46
N TYR A 305 -25.76 10.29 -11.03
CA TYR A 305 -26.81 9.30 -11.17
C TYR A 305 -27.46 8.92 -9.84
N VAL A 306 -26.67 8.55 -8.83
CA VAL A 306 -27.20 8.16 -7.52
C VAL A 306 -27.80 9.36 -6.80
N SER A 307 -27.22 10.55 -6.95
CA SER A 307 -27.78 11.75 -6.32
C SER A 307 -29.23 12.01 -6.78
N LEU A 308 -29.49 11.86 -8.09
CA LEU A 308 -30.84 11.98 -8.66
C LEU A 308 -31.76 10.82 -8.23
N LEU A 309 -31.21 9.61 -8.15
CA LEU A 309 -31.96 8.42 -7.72
C LEU A 309 -32.38 8.48 -6.24
N ILE A 310 -31.64 9.22 -5.40
CA ILE A 310 -32.03 9.52 -4.02
C ILE A 310 -32.99 10.72 -4.00
N MET A 311 -32.62 11.82 -4.67
CA MET A 311 -33.37 13.08 -4.65
C MET A 311 -34.80 12.93 -5.16
N VAL A 312 -34.97 12.42 -6.40
CA VAL A 312 -36.26 12.49 -7.10
C VAL A 312 -37.34 11.65 -6.41
N PRO A 313 -37.13 10.35 -6.11
CA PRO A 313 -38.16 9.57 -5.43
C PRO A 313 -38.45 10.08 -4.02
N ALA A 314 -37.44 10.57 -3.30
CA ALA A 314 -37.62 11.08 -1.95
C ALA A 314 -38.43 12.39 -1.92
N TYR A 315 -38.11 13.32 -2.82
CA TYR A 315 -38.85 14.58 -2.96
C TYR A 315 -40.29 14.33 -3.43
N LEU A 316 -40.49 13.51 -4.47
CA LEU A 316 -41.82 13.20 -4.99
C LEU A 316 -42.70 12.50 -3.93
N LEU A 317 -42.15 11.54 -3.17
CA LEU A 317 -42.89 10.89 -2.09
C LEU A 317 -43.28 11.89 -1.00
N ALA A 318 -42.35 12.75 -0.55
CA ALA A 318 -42.63 13.73 0.49
C ALA A 318 -43.76 14.69 0.07
N MET A 319 -43.75 15.16 -1.18
CA MET A 319 -44.75 16.10 -1.71
C MET A 319 -46.16 15.51 -1.88
N GLN A 320 -46.34 14.19 -1.79
CA GLN A 320 -47.66 13.56 -1.80
C GLN A 320 -48.46 13.79 -0.51
N PHE A 321 -47.79 14.20 0.56
CA PHE A 321 -48.41 14.41 1.86
C PHE A 321 -48.56 15.90 2.16
N GLU A 322 -49.60 16.26 2.91
CA GLU A 322 -49.84 17.62 3.37
C GLU A 322 -49.19 17.87 4.73
N GLY A 323 -48.75 19.11 4.94
CA GLY A 323 -48.13 19.55 6.19
C GLY A 323 -46.60 19.55 6.14
N GLN A 324 -46.00 20.73 6.33
CA GLN A 324 -44.55 20.94 6.19
C GLN A 324 -43.72 20.02 7.10
N SER A 325 -44.11 19.86 8.37
CA SER A 325 -43.39 19.00 9.32
C SER A 325 -43.44 17.52 8.94
N LEU A 326 -44.56 17.05 8.36
CA LEU A 326 -44.69 15.68 7.89
C LEU A 326 -43.84 15.44 6.64
N GLN A 327 -43.87 16.37 5.67
CA GLN A 327 -43.03 16.32 4.48
C GLN A 327 -41.54 16.27 4.84
N GLN A 328 -41.10 17.15 5.75
CA GLN A 328 -39.73 17.19 6.26
C GLN A 328 -39.34 15.87 6.94
N THR A 329 -40.23 15.28 7.73
CA THR A 329 -39.94 14.01 8.42
C THR A 329 -39.86 12.83 7.47
N ILE A 330 -40.77 12.75 6.48
CA ILE A 330 -40.74 11.71 5.44
C ILE A 330 -39.46 11.82 4.63
N LEU A 331 -39.08 13.04 4.25
CA LEU A 331 -37.87 13.28 3.48
C LEU A 331 -36.61 12.93 4.28
N LEU A 332 -36.52 13.37 5.53
CA LEU A 332 -35.43 13.03 6.44
C LEU A 332 -35.29 11.52 6.57
N GLN A 333 -36.38 10.82 6.88
CA GLN A 333 -36.35 9.38 7.08
C GLN A 333 -35.98 8.62 5.80
N ASN A 334 -36.47 9.07 4.66
CA ASN A 334 -36.11 8.49 3.37
C ASN A 334 -34.61 8.68 3.06
N ILE A 335 -34.06 9.88 3.25
CA ILE A 335 -32.63 10.14 3.04
C ILE A 335 -31.77 9.28 3.97
N VAL A 336 -32.11 9.20 5.27
CA VAL A 336 -31.34 8.42 6.24
C VAL A 336 -31.33 6.94 5.88
N LEU A 337 -32.49 6.36 5.55
CA LEU A 337 -32.59 4.96 5.14
C LEU A 337 -31.94 4.71 3.77
N ALA A 338 -32.10 5.63 2.81
CA ALA A 338 -31.43 5.58 1.52
C ALA A 338 -29.91 5.57 1.67
N GLN A 339 -29.35 6.41 2.56
CA GLN A 339 -27.93 6.40 2.89
C GLN A 339 -27.51 5.06 3.51
N ALA A 340 -28.26 4.56 4.48
CA ALA A 340 -27.94 3.29 5.13
C ALA A 340 -27.88 2.12 4.13
N VAL A 341 -28.83 2.07 3.20
CA VAL A 341 -28.90 1.01 2.19
C VAL A 341 -27.90 1.23 1.05
N TYR A 342 -27.71 2.47 0.59
CA TYR A 342 -26.71 2.78 -0.42
C TYR A 342 -25.27 2.54 0.09
N MET A 343 -25.01 2.73 1.38
CA MET A 343 -23.74 2.35 2.01
C MET A 343 -23.45 0.85 1.80
N ILE A 344 -24.47 -0.02 1.91
CA ILE A 344 -24.32 -1.46 1.63
C ILE A 344 -23.93 -1.68 0.17
N ASN A 345 -24.55 -0.96 -0.78
CA ASN A 345 -24.15 -1.02 -2.19
C ASN A 345 -22.69 -0.60 -2.42
N CYS A 346 -22.22 0.43 -1.71
CA CYS A 346 -20.87 1.00 -1.81
C CYS A 346 -19.77 0.14 -1.17
N ARG A 347 -20.12 -0.85 -0.33
CA ARG A 347 -19.15 -1.80 0.24
C ARG A 347 -18.32 -2.49 -0.84
N GLU A 348 -18.97 -2.78 -1.97
CA GLU A 348 -18.39 -3.37 -3.16
C GLU A 348 -18.65 -2.47 -4.36
N LEU A 349 -17.61 -1.88 -4.96
CA LEU A 349 -17.81 -0.93 -6.06
C LEU A 349 -18.32 -1.62 -7.34
N SER A 350 -17.80 -2.82 -7.65
CA SER A 350 -18.09 -3.55 -8.90
C SER A 350 -18.70 -4.94 -8.70
N LYS A 351 -18.52 -5.55 -7.52
CA LYS A 351 -19.05 -6.88 -7.19
C LYS A 351 -20.44 -6.75 -6.53
N PRO A 352 -21.29 -7.79 -6.55
CA PRO A 352 -22.54 -7.79 -5.81
C PRO A 352 -22.33 -7.44 -4.33
N SER A 353 -23.16 -6.55 -3.79
CA SER A 353 -23.02 -6.11 -2.39
C SER A 353 -23.50 -7.14 -1.37
N LEU A 354 -24.37 -8.08 -1.74
CA LEU A 354 -24.75 -9.21 -0.88
C LEU A 354 -23.82 -10.39 -1.15
N ASN A 355 -22.69 -10.40 -0.47
CA ASN A 355 -21.69 -11.45 -0.56
C ASN A 355 -21.25 -11.90 0.84
N GLN A 356 -20.49 -12.99 0.93
CA GLN A 356 -19.99 -13.54 2.21
C GLN A 356 -19.17 -12.53 3.02
N GLY A 357 -18.58 -11.52 2.37
CA GLY A 357 -17.85 -10.42 3.01
C GLY A 357 -18.74 -9.48 3.85
N LEU A 358 -20.06 -9.43 3.60
CA LEU A 358 -20.99 -8.61 4.39
C LEU A 358 -20.90 -8.95 5.87
N LEU A 359 -20.84 -10.24 6.20
CA LEU A 359 -20.80 -10.74 7.58
C LEU A 359 -19.42 -10.56 8.25
N GLN A 360 -18.38 -10.25 7.48
CA GLN A 360 -17.03 -10.07 8.02
C GLN A 360 -16.84 -8.67 8.62
N ASN A 361 -17.51 -7.65 8.08
CA ASN A 361 -17.44 -6.29 8.60
C ASN A 361 -18.38 -6.09 9.80
N LYS A 362 -17.89 -6.39 11.01
CA LYS A 362 -18.65 -6.16 12.26
C LYS A 362 -18.96 -4.68 12.49
N ALA A 363 -18.10 -3.77 12.05
CA ALA A 363 -18.30 -2.32 12.19
C ALA A 363 -19.53 -1.85 11.38
N LEU A 364 -19.81 -2.48 10.24
CA LEU A 364 -21.02 -2.20 9.46
C LEU A 364 -22.30 -2.46 10.25
N PHE A 365 -22.42 -3.62 10.88
CA PHE A 365 -23.62 -3.94 11.69
C PHE A 365 -23.72 -3.06 12.94
N LEU A 366 -22.58 -2.76 13.58
CA LEU A 366 -22.55 -1.84 14.72
C LEU A 366 -23.03 -0.44 14.31
N SER A 367 -22.50 0.11 13.22
CA SER A 367 -22.91 1.41 12.69
C SER A 367 -24.38 1.44 12.29
N LEU A 368 -24.90 0.40 11.61
CA LEU A 368 -26.31 0.31 11.26
C LEU A 368 -27.20 0.19 12.51
N GLY A 369 -26.78 -0.57 13.51
CA GLY A 369 -27.51 -0.70 14.78
C GLY A 369 -27.56 0.61 15.57
N ILE A 370 -26.42 1.31 15.69
CA ILE A 370 -26.34 2.63 16.32
C ILE A 370 -27.22 3.63 15.55
N LEU A 371 -27.14 3.65 14.23
CA LEU A 371 -27.97 4.53 13.41
C LEU A 371 -29.46 4.23 13.57
N ALA A 372 -29.86 2.95 13.56
CA ALA A 372 -31.25 2.56 13.75
C ALA A 372 -31.78 2.98 15.13
N LEU A 373 -30.96 2.87 16.17
CA LEU A 373 -31.30 3.32 17.52
C LEU A 373 -31.46 4.84 17.58
N LEU A 374 -30.48 5.59 17.08
CA LEU A 374 -30.52 7.06 17.07
C LEU A 374 -31.67 7.60 16.22
N GLN A 375 -31.89 7.02 15.04
CA GLN A 375 -33.00 7.41 14.17
C GLN A 375 -34.35 7.04 14.78
N GLY A 376 -34.44 5.89 15.46
CA GLY A 376 -35.61 5.50 16.23
C GLY A 376 -35.94 6.49 17.34
N MET A 377 -34.93 6.99 18.06
CA MET A 377 -35.12 8.04 19.07
C MET A 377 -35.69 9.32 18.47
N VAL A 378 -35.21 9.73 17.29
CA VAL A 378 -35.70 10.95 16.62
C VAL A 378 -37.13 10.81 16.08
N ILE A 379 -37.57 9.61 15.71
CA ILE A 379 -38.89 9.41 15.11
C ILE A 379 -39.96 9.04 16.14
N PHE A 380 -39.62 8.27 17.18
CA PHE A 380 -40.60 7.69 18.09
C PHE A 380 -40.65 8.36 19.47
N LEU A 381 -39.58 9.06 19.90
CA LEU A 381 -39.57 9.70 21.22
C LEU A 381 -39.95 11.18 21.13
N PRO A 382 -40.84 11.69 22.01
CA PRO A 382 -41.26 13.11 21.99
C PRO A 382 -40.09 14.10 22.13
N VAL A 383 -39.08 13.77 22.94
CA VAL A 383 -37.89 14.61 23.13
C VAL A 383 -37.08 14.70 21.82
N GLY A 384 -36.89 13.58 21.13
CA GLY A 384 -36.20 13.55 19.83
C GLY A 384 -36.95 14.34 18.77
N GLN A 385 -38.28 14.21 18.76
CA GLN A 385 -39.16 14.96 17.87
C GLN A 385 -39.06 16.47 18.04
N GLN A 386 -39.01 16.95 19.29
CA GLN A 386 -38.85 18.36 19.59
C GLN A 386 -37.47 18.90 19.21
N LEU A 387 -36.41 18.13 19.46
CA LEU A 387 -35.04 18.55 19.17
C LEU A 387 -34.76 18.66 17.66
N ILE A 388 -35.24 17.70 16.86
CA ILE A 388 -34.98 17.64 15.42
C ILE A 388 -36.10 18.29 14.58
N GLY A 389 -37.28 18.49 15.18
CA GLY A 389 -38.47 19.00 14.48
C GLY A 389 -39.12 17.93 13.61
N THR A 390 -39.25 16.70 14.10
CA THR A 390 -39.91 15.58 13.41
C THR A 390 -41.29 15.27 13.99
N VAL A 391 -42.12 14.57 13.23
CA VAL A 391 -43.45 14.09 13.67
C VAL A 391 -43.55 12.58 13.56
N SER A 392 -44.47 11.97 14.29
CA SER A 392 -44.71 10.52 14.22
C SER A 392 -45.15 10.11 12.81
N LEU A 393 -44.52 9.07 12.27
CA LEU A 393 -44.88 8.48 10.98
C LEU A 393 -45.82 7.29 11.18
N THR A 394 -46.85 7.20 10.33
CA THR A 394 -47.71 6.02 10.26
C THR A 394 -46.97 4.83 9.64
N MET A 395 -47.45 3.61 9.92
CA MET A 395 -46.86 2.40 9.35
C MET A 395 -46.89 2.40 7.81
N THR A 396 -47.98 2.90 7.21
CA THR A 396 -48.09 3.04 5.74
C THR A 396 -47.00 3.95 5.16
N GLN A 397 -46.74 5.09 5.80
CA GLN A 397 -45.67 6.00 5.37
C GLN A 397 -44.29 5.34 5.49
N GLN A 398 -44.04 4.59 6.57
CA GLN A 398 -42.79 3.85 6.74
C GLN A 398 -42.60 2.77 5.68
N LEU A 399 -43.66 2.04 5.32
CA LEU A 399 -43.61 1.03 4.26
C LEU A 399 -43.33 1.65 2.88
N LEU A 400 -43.93 2.80 2.56
CA LEU A 400 -43.65 3.53 1.31
C LEU A 400 -42.20 4.00 1.23
N ILE A 401 -41.65 4.51 2.34
CA ILE A 401 -40.23 4.86 2.43
C ILE A 401 -39.35 3.62 2.23
N GLY A 402 -39.69 2.52 2.91
CA GLY A 402 -38.98 1.24 2.76
C GLY A 402 -38.97 0.75 1.31
N ALA A 403 -40.11 0.81 0.62
CA ALA A 403 -40.21 0.43 -0.79
C ALA A 403 -39.30 1.28 -1.69
N ASN A 404 -39.26 2.60 -1.49
CA ASN A 404 -38.38 3.51 -2.22
C ASN A 404 -36.89 3.17 -2.02
N VAL A 405 -36.50 2.87 -0.78
CA VAL A 405 -35.11 2.55 -0.44
C VAL A 405 -34.70 1.17 -0.96
N ILE A 406 -35.61 0.19 -0.95
CA ILE A 406 -35.37 -1.12 -1.58
C ILE A 406 -35.23 -0.97 -3.09
N LEU A 407 -36.04 -0.11 -3.72
CA LEU A 407 -35.92 0.17 -5.15
C LEU A 407 -34.55 0.78 -5.47
N LEU A 408 -34.08 1.76 -4.69
CA LEU A 408 -32.73 2.33 -4.80
C LEU A 408 -31.67 1.23 -4.77
N PHE A 409 -31.74 0.31 -3.81
CA PHE A 409 -30.80 -0.80 -3.69
C PHE A 409 -30.75 -1.67 -4.95
N LEU A 410 -31.93 -2.09 -5.43
CA LEU A 410 -32.05 -2.98 -6.58
C LEU A 410 -31.51 -2.32 -7.84
N VAL A 411 -31.87 -1.06 -8.07
CA VAL A 411 -31.44 -0.29 -9.23
C VAL A 411 -29.91 -0.14 -9.25
N VAL A 412 -29.29 0.15 -8.10
CA VAL A 412 -27.82 0.25 -7.99
C VAL A 412 -27.14 -1.12 -8.17
N GLU A 413 -27.70 -2.21 -7.66
CA GLU A 413 -27.13 -3.56 -7.90
C GLU A 413 -27.23 -3.98 -9.37
N ILE A 414 -28.33 -3.64 -10.05
CA ILE A 414 -28.48 -3.89 -11.50
C ILE A 414 -27.41 -3.11 -12.28
N GLU A 415 -27.21 -1.83 -11.96
CA GLU A 415 -26.18 -0.98 -12.56
C GLU A 415 -24.78 -1.60 -12.40
N LYS A 416 -24.42 -2.01 -11.19
CA LYS A 416 -23.15 -2.70 -10.91
C LYS A 416 -22.99 -3.98 -11.73
N GLY A 417 -24.06 -4.77 -11.83
CA GLY A 417 -24.07 -6.01 -12.59
C GLY A 417 -23.82 -5.81 -14.09
N ILE A 418 -24.41 -4.75 -14.67
CA ILE A 418 -24.21 -4.37 -16.08
C ILE A 418 -22.78 -3.86 -16.30
N MET A 419 -22.31 -2.95 -15.44
CA MET A 419 -20.98 -2.35 -15.60
C MET A 419 -19.85 -3.35 -15.42
N ASN A 420 -19.96 -4.28 -14.47
CA ASN A 420 -18.96 -5.34 -14.29
C ASN A 420 -18.81 -6.22 -15.54
N LYS A 421 -19.93 -6.54 -16.23
CA LYS A 421 -19.88 -7.27 -17.51
C LYS A 421 -19.19 -6.47 -18.61
N LEU A 422 -19.47 -5.16 -18.70
CA LEU A 422 -18.88 -4.28 -19.71
C LEU A 422 -17.37 -4.07 -19.49
N PHE A 423 -16.93 -3.85 -18.26
CA PHE A 423 -15.50 -3.68 -17.93
C PHE A 423 -14.71 -4.97 -18.16
N ARG A 424 -15.23 -6.14 -17.74
CA ARG A 424 -14.60 -7.44 -18.02
C ARG A 424 -14.46 -7.72 -19.51
N LYS A 425 -15.44 -7.28 -20.33
CA LYS A 425 -15.36 -7.41 -21.78
C LYS A 425 -14.22 -6.57 -22.35
N LYS A 426 -14.09 -5.31 -21.92
CA LYS A 426 -12.98 -4.42 -22.33
C LYS A 426 -11.61 -4.95 -21.92
N GLU A 427 -11.46 -5.47 -20.70
CA GLU A 427 -10.20 -6.06 -20.23
C GLU A 427 -9.81 -7.32 -21.02
N LYS A 428 -10.78 -8.18 -21.37
CA LYS A 428 -10.51 -9.35 -22.22
C LYS A 428 -10.04 -8.92 -23.61
N THR A 429 -10.74 -7.96 -24.23
CA THR A 429 -10.35 -7.44 -25.55
C THR A 429 -8.97 -6.80 -25.50
N ALA A 430 -8.65 -5.99 -24.49
CA ALA A 430 -7.32 -5.37 -24.36
C ALA A 430 -6.19 -6.41 -24.21
N ARG A 431 -6.43 -7.52 -23.49
CA ARG A 431 -5.46 -8.63 -23.35
C ARG A 431 -5.30 -9.46 -24.62
N GLU A 432 -6.32 -9.53 -25.47
CA GLU A 432 -6.26 -10.19 -26.77
C GLU A 432 -5.48 -9.38 -27.81
N TYR A 433 -5.44 -8.04 -27.68
CA TYR A 433 -4.64 -7.16 -28.54
C TYR A 433 -3.19 -6.97 -28.06
N SER A 434 -2.88 -7.29 -26.80
CA SER A 434 -1.53 -7.16 -26.23
C SER A 434 -0.75 -8.48 -26.18
N ARG A 435 -1.32 -9.56 -26.73
CA ARG A 435 -0.64 -10.82 -27.07
C ARG A 435 -0.43 -10.87 -28.56
#